data_AF-A0A0D6A5B6-F1
#
_entry.id   AF-A0A0D6A5B6-F1
#
_cell.length_a   1.000
_cell.length_b   1.000
_cell.length_c   1.000
_cell.angle_alpha   90.00
_cell.angle_beta   90.00
_cell.angle_gamma   90.00
#
_symmetry.space_group_name_H-M   'P 1'
#
loop_
_entity.id
_entity.type
_entity.pdbx_description
1 polymer ?
#
loop_
_entity_poly.entity_id
_entity_poly.type
_entity_poly.pdbx_seq_one_letter_code
_entity_poly.pdbx_strand_id
1 'polypeptide(L)' 'MEKFLSSNAFNTGFGIVIIILGIIQIINSIPYIKGILHRGTNNGFALIPMFFAPIFGMVLIFSGIYVLVGGFR' A
#
# COMPACT_ATOMS: atom_id res chain seq x y z
N MET A 1 -14.30 22.63 4.44
CA MET A 1 -13.56 21.41 4.02
C MET A 1 -13.12 20.57 5.20
N GLU A 2 -12.54 21.16 6.24
CA GLU A 2 -12.04 20.40 7.41
C GLU A 2 -13.09 19.48 8.04
N LYS A 3 -14.33 19.96 8.26
CA LYS A 3 -15.44 19.13 8.76
C LYS A 3 -15.80 17.92 7.90
N PHE A 4 -15.57 17.98 6.59
CA PHE A 4 -15.85 16.87 5.68
C PHE A 4 -14.72 15.84 5.72
N LEU A 5 -13.47 16.31 5.68
CA LEU A 5 -12.27 15.48 5.76
C LEU A 5 -12.10 14.82 7.14
N SER A 6 -12.68 15.39 8.20
CA SER A 6 -12.70 14.80 9.54
C SER A 6 -13.92 13.92 9.79
N SER A 7 -14.82 13.74 8.81
CA SER A 7 -16.04 12.96 9.02
C SER A 7 -15.75 11.46 9.10
N ASN A 8 -16.45 10.74 9.97
CA ASN A 8 -16.27 9.29 10.12
C ASN A 8 -16.50 8.53 8.80
N ALA A 9 -17.44 9.01 7.98
CA ALA A 9 -17.70 8.44 6.66
C ALA A 9 -16.51 8.61 5.71
N PHE A 10 -15.89 9.80 5.68
CA PHE A 10 -14.69 10.05 4.88
C PHE A 10 -13.51 9.22 5.36
N ASN A 11 -13.24 9.19 6.67
CA ASN A 11 -12.14 8.40 7.25
C ASN A 11 -12.30 6.90 6.98
N THR A 12 -13.53 6.40 7.07
CA THR A 12 -13.84 4.99 6.75
C THR A 12 -13.57 4.69 5.27
N GLY A 13 -14.10 5.53 4.37
CA GLY A 13 -13.88 5.36 2.93
C GLY A 13 -12.40 5.46 2.55
N PHE A 14 -11.70 6.45 3.09
CA PHE A 14 -10.27 6.65 2.85
C PHE A 14 -9.43 5.47 3.38
N GLY A 15 -9.71 4.99 4.59
CA GLY A 15 -9.02 3.83 5.17
C GLY A 15 -9.19 2.56 4.32
N ILE A 16 -10.40 2.29 3.83
CA ILE A 16 -10.67 1.17 2.92
C ILE A 16 -9.88 1.31 1.61
N VAL A 17 -9.88 2.50 0.99
CA VAL A 17 -9.14 2.75 -0.25
C VAL A 17 -7.65 2.50 -0.06
N ILE A 18 -7.07 2.97 1.05
CA ILE A 18 -5.66 2.78 1.37
C ILE A 18 -5.31 1.30 1.54
N ILE A 19 -6.18 0.50 2.18
CA ILE A 19 -5.99 -0.95 2.30
C ILE A 19 -6.00 -1.62 0.92
N ILE A 20 -6.97 -1.28 0.07
CA ILE A 20 -7.08 -1.84 -1.29
C ILE A 20 -5.82 -1.52 -2.10
N LEU A 21 -5.34 -0.27 -2.06
CA LEU A 21 -4.11 0.13 -2.73
C LEU A 21 -2.90 -0.65 -2.21
N GLY A 22 -2.82 -0.90 -0.90
CA GLY A 22 -1.78 -1.74 -0.31
C GLY A 22 -1.81 -3.18 -0.82
N ILE A 23 -3.01 -3.79 -0.93
CA ILE A 23 -3.18 -5.14 -1.49
C ILE A 23 -2.75 -5.18 -2.96
N ILE A 24 -3.21 -4.22 -3.77
CA ILE A 24 -2.84 -4.11 -5.18
C ILE A 24 -1.33 -3.99 -5.34
N GLN A 25 -0.68 -3.18 -4.50
CA GLN A 25 0.76 -3.00 -4.50
C GLN A 25 1.50 -4.32 -4.21
N ILE A 26 1.04 -5.09 -3.22
CA ILE A 26 1.62 -6.41 -2.92
C ILE A 26 1.47 -7.35 -4.12
N ILE A 27 0.28 -7.43 -4.72
CA ILE A 27 0.02 -8.30 -5.89
C ILE A 27 0.94 -7.90 -7.05
N ASN A 28 1.03 -6.61 -7.35
CA ASN A 28 1.86 -6.09 -8.45
C ASN A 28 3.36 -6.23 -8.17
N SER A 29 3.78 -6.31 -6.90
CA SER A 29 5.17 -6.57 -6.55
C SER A 29 5.61 -7.99 -6.94
N ILE A 30 4.71 -8.98 -6.96
CA ILE A 30 5.05 -10.38 -7.26
C ILE A 30 5.68 -10.56 -8.65
N PRO A 31 5.04 -10.16 -9.77
CA PRO A 31 5.64 -10.29 -11.10
C PRO A 31 6.90 -9.43 -11.24
N TYR A 32 6.94 -8.28 -10.58
CA TYR A 32 8.11 -7.40 -10.58
C TYR A 32 9.34 -8.07 -9.96
N ILE A 33 9.17 -8.64 -8.76
CA ILE A 33 10.17 -9.40 -8.01
C ILE A 33 10.63 -10.62 -8.82
N LYS A 34 9.69 -11.38 -9.40
CA LYS A 34 10.01 -12.53 -10.26
C LYS A 34 10.86 -12.13 -11.47
N GLY A 35 10.59 -10.98 -12.07
CA GLY A 35 11.40 -10.43 -13.17
C GLY A 35 12.85 -10.18 -12.76
N ILE A 36 13.06 -9.56 -11.59
CA ILE A 36 14.41 -9.30 -11.04
C ILE A 36 15.11 -10.61 -10.68
N LEU A 37 14.44 -11.56 -10.03
CA LEU A 37 15.02 -12.86 -9.67
C LEU A 37 15.48 -13.66 -10.90
N HIS A 38 14.73 -13.56 -12.00
CA HIS A 38 15.05 -14.31 -13.23
C HIS A 38 16.13 -13.64 -14.09
N ARG A 39 16.18 -12.30 -14.13
CA ARG A 39 17.04 -11.55 -15.07
C ARG A 39 18.12 -10.72 -14.40
N GLY A 40 18.18 -10.68 -13.07
CA GLY A 40 19.06 -9.80 -12.29
C GLY A 40 18.64 -8.33 -12.25
N THR A 41 17.74 -7.92 -13.16
CA THR A 41 17.16 -6.57 -13.27
C THR A 41 15.79 -6.66 -13.92
N ASN A 42 14.92 -5.68 -13.66
CA ASN A 42 13.67 -5.51 -14.38
C ASN A 42 13.57 -4.04 -14.83
N ASN A 43 13.66 -3.78 -16.14
CA ASN A 43 13.64 -2.43 -16.73
C ASN A 43 14.63 -1.42 -16.12
N GLY A 44 15.84 -1.86 -15.75
CA GLY A 44 16.87 -0.98 -15.18
C GLY A 44 16.74 -0.74 -13.67
N PHE A 45 15.73 -1.32 -13.02
CA PHE A 45 15.61 -1.27 -11.56
C PHE A 45 16.44 -2.37 -10.88
N ALA A 46 17.05 -2.01 -9.74
CA ALA A 46 17.94 -2.83 -8.95
C ALA A 46 17.20 -3.78 -7.98
N LEU A 47 17.96 -4.68 -7.34
CA LEU A 47 17.51 -5.60 -6.28
C LEU A 47 16.89 -4.90 -5.05
N ILE A 48 17.30 -3.67 -4.73
CA ILE A 48 16.82 -2.95 -3.54
C ILE A 48 15.29 -2.70 -3.61
N PRO A 49 14.73 -2.12 -4.69
CA PRO A 49 13.29 -2.00 -4.92
C PRO A 49 12.47 -3.29 -4.74
N MET A 50 13.08 -4.47 -4.97
CA MET A 50 12.44 -5.78 -4.80
C MET A 50 11.96 -6.00 -3.35
N PHE A 51 12.75 -5.55 -2.37
CA PHE A 51 12.42 -5.66 -0.95
C PHE A 51 11.45 -4.58 -0.48
N PHE A 52 11.59 -3.37 -1.02
CA PHE A 52 10.74 -2.24 -0.63
C PHE A 52 9.30 -2.34 -1.16
N ALA A 53 9.09 -2.92 -2.35
CA ALA A 53 7.75 -3.02 -2.95
C ALA A 53 6.71 -3.74 -2.07
N PRO A 54 6.96 -4.93 -1.51
CA PRO A 54 6.00 -5.60 -0.63
C PRO A 54 5.90 -4.91 0.75
N ILE A 55 7.01 -4.36 1.27
CA ILE A 55 7.02 -3.61 2.54
C ILE A 55 6.12 -2.38 2.44
N PHE A 56 6.20 -1.64 1.33
CA PHE A 56 5.36 -0.47 1.10
C PHE A 56 3.88 -0.81 1.06
N GLY A 57 3.52 -1.93 0.42
CA GLY A 57 2.14 -2.44 0.45
C GLY A 57 1.66 -2.79 1.86
N MET A 58 2.50 -3.42 2.68
CA MET A 58 2.18 -3.69 4.09
C MET A 58 1.98 -2.40 4.90
N VAL A 59 2.83 -1.40 4.71
CA VAL A 59 2.70 -0.08 5.37
C VAL A 59 1.37 0.58 5.02
N LEU A 60 0.95 0.52 3.76
CA LEU A 60 -0.36 1.03 3.33
C LEU A 60 -1.50 0.30 4.05
N ILE A 61 -1.47 -1.03 4.10
CA ILE A 61 -2.50 -1.82 4.79
C ILE A 61 -2.57 -1.44 6.28
N PHE A 62 -1.44 -1.39 6.98
CA PHE A 62 -1.41 -1.01 8.40
C PHE A 62 -1.87 0.43 8.63
N SER A 63 -1.50 1.36 7.75
CA SER A 63 -1.94 2.75 7.82
C SER A 63 -3.44 2.86 7.61
N GLY A 64 -4.00 2.12 6.66
CA GLY A 64 -5.45 2.08 6.43
C GLY A 64 -6.21 1.48 7.61
N ILE A 65 -5.71 0.38 8.20
CA ILE A 65 -6.28 -0.20 9.43
C ILE A 65 -6.22 0.81 10.59
N TYR A 66 -5.09 1.50 10.74
CA TYR A 66 -4.93 2.53 11.76
C TYR A 66 -5.94 3.68 11.58
N VAL A 67 -6.16 4.14 10.34
CA VAL A 67 -7.17 5.16 10.05
C VAL A 67 -8.58 4.68 10.38
N LEU A 68 -8.90 3.42 10.07
CA LEU A 68 -10.19 2.83 10.43
C LEU A 68 -10.36 2.79 11.95
N VAL A 69 -9.44 2.17 12.68
CA VAL A 69 -9.55 2.01 14.14
C VAL A 69 -9.43 3.35 14.89
N GLY A 70 -8.55 4.24 14.44
CA GLY A 70 -8.34 5.56 15.01
C GLY A 70 -9.48 6.53 14.73
N GLY A 71 -10.17 6.40 13.59
CA GLY A 71 -11.37 7.19 13.26
C GLY A 71 -12.65 6.75 13.99
N PHE A 72 -12.62 5.61 14.70
CA PHE A 72 -13.72 5.16 15.57
C PHE A 72 -13.57 5.61 17.03
N ARG A 73 -12.47 6.31 17.37
CA ARG A 73 -12.28 6.98 18.67
C ARG A 73 -12.64 8.45 18.58
#